data_AF-A0A6I9PEQ3-F1
#
_entry.id   AF-A0A6I9PEQ3-F1
#
_cell.length_a   1.000
_cell.length_b   1.000
_cell.length_c   1.000
_cell.angle_alpha   90.00
_cell.angle_beta   90.00
_cell.angle_gamma   90.00
#
_symmetry.space_group_name_H-M   'P 1'
#
loop_
_entity.id
_entity.type
_entity.pdbx_description
1 polymer ?
#
loop_
_entity_poly.entity_id
_entity_poly.type
_entity_poly.pdbx_seq_one_letter_code
_entity_poly.pdbx_strand_id
1 'polypeptide(L)'
;MSNFLSCSFCLKGEGLDGSCPAVIDYTPYLKFAQNAESISSDEEEMRTLGSSGSESSTPDKTATAASIFTEQSNLVSKCKRFEQKYRTSLEQKGYLEELVRLREAQLSKAVSHNKALQQSLADTHLTHNLEKEQLEYIILELQNQLTVLKNNDLRSRQELTAHLTNQWPSPVALDTNAVALDTLLYRKSTGQWEEYVLRVHIF
;
A
#
# COMPACT_ATOMS: atom_id res chain seq x y z
N MET A 1 -22.38 42.80 -22.57
CA MET A 1 -21.21 41.97 -22.95
C MET A 1 -20.68 41.33 -21.68
N SER A 2 -20.79 40.00 -21.56
CA SER A 2 -20.36 39.24 -20.39
C SER A 2 -18.85 39.37 -20.20
N ASN A 3 -18.42 39.87 -19.05
CA ASN A 3 -17.07 39.65 -18.57
C ASN A 3 -16.99 38.20 -18.09
N PHE A 4 -16.58 37.31 -18.99
CA PHE A 4 -16.20 35.94 -18.63
C PHE A 4 -14.90 36.06 -17.83
N LEU A 5 -15.01 36.09 -16.50
CA LEU A 5 -13.87 35.89 -15.62
C LEU A 5 -13.34 34.48 -15.92
N SER A 6 -12.28 34.42 -16.72
CA SER A 6 -11.48 33.22 -16.93
C SER A 6 -10.85 32.87 -15.58
N CYS A 7 -11.54 32.05 -14.79
CA CYS A 7 -11.00 31.42 -13.59
C CYS A 7 -9.98 30.35 -14.00
N SER A 8 -8.86 30.79 -14.57
CA SER A 8 -7.65 29.99 -14.63
C SER A 8 -7.02 29.98 -13.23
N PHE A 9 -7.67 29.30 -12.28
CA PHE A 9 -6.95 28.82 -11.12
C PHE A 9 -5.92 27.82 -11.65
N CYS A 10 -4.64 28.14 -11.49
CA CYS A 10 -3.57 27.18 -11.72
C CYS A 10 -3.70 26.10 -10.64
N LEU A 11 -4.61 25.14 -10.84
CA LEU A 11 -4.64 23.91 -10.08
C LEU A 11 -3.30 23.23 -10.37
N LYS A 12 -2.40 23.22 -9.40
CA LYS A 12 -1.13 22.49 -9.49
C LYS A 12 -1.46 21.00 -9.34
N GLY A 13 -1.92 20.41 -10.44
CA GLY A 13 -2.27 18.99 -10.55
C GLY A 13 -2.02 18.55 -11.98
N GLU A 14 -0.74 18.46 -12.35
CA GLU A 14 -0.33 17.83 -13.61
C GLU A 14 -0.47 16.32 -13.41
N GLY A 15 -1.47 15.71 -14.06
CA GLY A 15 -1.79 14.27 -13.95
C GLY A 15 -2.89 13.97 -12.93
N LEU A 16 -4.15 14.13 -13.35
CA LEU A 16 -5.33 13.74 -12.54
C LEU A 16 -5.52 12.21 -12.59
N ASP A 17 -4.85 11.49 -11.70
CA ASP A 17 -5.17 10.10 -11.36
C ASP A 17 -6.16 10.00 -10.18
N GLY A 18 -6.96 11.04 -9.91
CA GLY A 18 -8.01 11.00 -8.88
C GLY A 18 -7.54 10.72 -7.44
N SER A 19 -6.23 10.57 -7.21
CA SER A 19 -5.63 10.15 -5.94
C SER A 19 -5.32 11.35 -5.03
N CYS A 20 -5.21 12.55 -5.60
CA CYS A 20 -4.86 13.76 -4.85
C CYS A 20 -6.02 14.79 -4.86
N PRO A 21 -6.42 15.35 -3.70
CA PRO A 21 -7.42 16.42 -3.66
C PRO A 21 -6.92 17.63 -4.44
N ALA A 22 -7.78 18.26 -5.25
CA ALA A 22 -7.44 19.49 -5.94
C ALA A 22 -7.05 20.58 -4.93
N VAL A 23 -5.76 20.96 -4.89
CA VAL A 23 -5.25 22.00 -4.00
C VAL A 23 -5.25 23.33 -4.76
N ILE A 24 -5.94 24.32 -4.20
CA ILE A 24 -5.95 25.70 -4.71
C ILE A 24 -4.66 26.40 -4.25
N ASP A 25 -3.85 26.84 -5.21
CA ASP A 25 -2.65 27.63 -4.94
C ASP A 25 -3.02 29.10 -4.71
N TYR A 26 -2.81 29.58 -3.48
CA TYR A 26 -3.05 30.97 -3.11
C TYR A 26 -1.79 31.85 -3.23
N THR A 27 -0.61 31.27 -3.52
CA THR A 27 0.67 31.98 -3.67
C THR A 27 0.59 33.22 -4.58
N PRO A 28 -0.14 33.21 -5.72
CA PRO A 28 -0.29 34.39 -6.57
C PRO A 28 -0.97 35.59 -5.88
N TYR A 29 -1.81 35.34 -4.88
CA TYR A 29 -2.61 36.34 -4.17
C TYR A 29 -1.97 36.81 -2.87
N LEU A 30 -0.89 36.17 -2.42
CA LEU A 30 -0.13 36.58 -1.22
C LEU A 30 0.85 37.74 -1.49
N LYS A 31 0.84 38.32 -2.70
CA LYS A 31 1.64 39.50 -3.00
C LYS A 31 1.05 40.70 -2.25
N PHE A 32 1.74 41.12 -1.19
CA PHE A 32 1.41 42.31 -0.43
C PHE A 32 1.67 43.55 -1.30
N ALA A 33 0.63 44.07 -1.95
CA ALA A 33 0.65 45.39 -2.56
C ALA A 33 0.32 46.40 -1.46
N GLN A 34 1.33 47.10 -0.95
CA GLN A 34 1.13 48.22 -0.03
C GLN A 34 0.50 49.38 -0.81
N ASN A 35 -0.84 49.40 -0.87
CA ASN A 35 -1.56 50.55 -1.39
C ASN A 35 -1.47 51.66 -0.34
N ALA A 36 -0.97 52.83 -0.76
CA ALA A 36 -0.79 54.02 0.09
C ALA A 36 -2.09 54.52 0.76
N GLU A 37 -3.25 54.01 0.36
CA GLU A 37 -4.56 54.33 0.95
C GLU A 37 -4.84 53.58 2.27
N SER A 38 -4.16 52.46 2.57
CA SER A 38 -4.37 51.71 3.82
C SER A 38 -3.56 52.23 5.01
N ILE A 39 -2.59 53.10 4.79
CA ILE A 39 -1.76 53.70 5.87
C ILE A 39 -2.36 55.01 6.42
N SER A 40 -3.41 55.53 5.78
CA SER A 40 -4.04 56.81 6.13
C SER A 40 -5.12 56.71 7.22
N SER A 41 -5.59 55.50 7.57
CA SER A 41 -6.77 55.38 8.46
C SER A 41 -6.45 55.54 9.95
N ASP A 42 -5.21 55.27 10.39
CA ASP A 42 -4.86 55.24 11.82
C ASP A 42 -4.19 56.55 12.30
N GLU A 43 -3.56 57.32 11.41
CA GLU A 43 -2.91 58.60 11.74
C GLU A 43 -3.92 59.72 12.09
N GLU A 44 -5.15 59.65 11.56
CA GLU A 44 -6.21 60.59 11.92
C GLU A 44 -6.86 60.27 13.29
N GLU A 45 -6.77 59.02 13.74
CA GLU A 45 -7.29 58.57 15.04
C GLU A 45 -6.38 59.01 16.21
N MET A 46 -5.06 59.04 16.01
CA MET A 46 -4.10 59.57 16.99
C MET A 46 -4.20 61.09 17.20
N ARG A 47 -4.68 61.85 16.19
CA ARG A 47 -4.94 63.29 16.34
C ARG A 47 -6.15 63.61 17.21
N THR A 48 -7.08 62.66 17.38
CA THR A 48 -8.34 62.89 18.10
C THR A 48 -8.26 62.48 19.57
N LEU A 49 -7.30 61.62 19.94
CA LEU A 49 -7.05 61.22 21.33
C LEU A 49 -6.08 62.14 22.09
N GLY A 50 -5.42 63.08 21.40
CA GLY A 50 -4.45 64.01 21.99
C GLY A 50 -5.05 65.29 22.59
N SER A 51 -6.37 65.48 22.55
CA SER A 51 -6.99 66.77 22.89
C SER A 51 -8.10 66.66 23.94
N SER A 52 -7.75 66.24 25.17
CA SER A 52 -8.40 66.59 26.45
C SER A 52 -7.60 65.96 27.61
N GLY A 53 -7.26 66.62 28.72
CA GLY A 53 -7.51 67.98 29.16
C GLY A 53 -6.66 68.28 30.41
N SER A 54 -6.11 69.49 30.49
CA SER A 54 -5.57 70.06 31.70
C SER A 54 -6.72 70.61 32.54
N GLU A 55 -7.09 69.91 33.61
CA GLU A 55 -8.14 70.31 34.54
C GLU A 55 -7.55 71.21 35.64
N SER A 56 -7.45 72.51 35.39
CA SER A 56 -7.38 73.50 36.46
C SER A 56 -8.81 73.73 36.98
N SER A 57 -9.03 73.30 38.21
CA SER A 57 -10.25 73.45 39.03
C SER A 57 -10.97 74.79 38.85
N THR A 58 -12.12 74.79 38.17
CA THR A 58 -13.19 75.79 38.33
C THR A 58 -14.55 75.12 38.11
N PRO A 59 -15.51 75.26 39.04
CA PRO A 59 -16.89 74.82 38.80
C PRO A 59 -17.60 75.83 37.89
N ASP A 60 -18.66 75.40 37.21
CA ASP A 60 -19.53 76.19 36.31
C ASP A 60 -19.06 76.41 34.86
N LYS A 61 -19.20 75.37 34.02
CA LYS A 61 -19.68 75.57 32.64
C LYS A 61 -20.74 74.51 32.34
N THR A 62 -21.99 74.93 32.37
CA THR A 62 -23.13 74.15 31.85
C THR A 62 -22.79 73.65 30.45
N ALA A 63 -22.76 72.33 30.24
CA ALA A 63 -22.53 71.75 28.92
C ALA A 63 -23.53 72.38 27.95
N THR A 64 -23.03 73.13 26.97
CA THR A 64 -23.88 73.83 26.01
C THR A 64 -24.62 72.78 25.17
N ALA A 65 -25.87 73.03 24.80
CA ALA A 65 -26.69 72.06 24.05
C ALA A 65 -25.98 71.54 22.77
N ALA A 66 -25.15 72.37 22.14
CA ALA A 66 -24.32 71.98 20.98
C ALA A 66 -23.23 70.94 21.33
N SER A 67 -22.61 71.03 22.52
CA SER A 67 -21.61 70.05 23.00
C SER A 67 -22.25 68.68 23.24
N ILE A 68 -23.42 68.68 23.88
CA ILE A 68 -24.19 67.46 24.17
C ILE A 68 -24.63 66.79 22.85
N PHE A 69 -25.10 67.58 21.88
CA PHE A 69 -25.51 67.06 20.57
C PHE A 69 -24.34 66.47 19.78
N THR A 70 -23.17 67.11 19.85
CA THR A 70 -21.94 66.62 19.20
C THR A 70 -21.48 65.30 19.82
N GLU A 71 -21.47 65.21 21.15
CA GLU A 71 -21.11 63.99 21.87
C GLU A 71 -22.09 62.83 21.57
N GLN A 72 -23.39 63.12 21.51
CA GLN A 72 -24.40 62.13 21.13
C GLN A 72 -24.16 61.61 19.70
N SER A 73 -23.87 62.50 18.74
CA SER A 73 -23.55 62.12 17.36
C SER A 73 -22.29 61.23 17.27
N ASN A 74 -21.27 61.51 18.08
CA ASN A 74 -20.05 60.71 18.17
C ASN A 74 -20.34 59.31 18.74
N LEU A 75 -21.14 59.21 19.81
CA LEU A 75 -21.54 57.93 20.39
C LEU A 75 -22.34 57.09 19.40
N VAL A 76 -23.26 57.70 18.65
CA VAL A 76 -24.02 57.02 17.58
C VAL A 76 -23.10 56.50 16.48
N SER A 77 -22.12 57.29 16.05
CA SER A 77 -21.14 56.89 15.03
C SER A 77 -20.26 55.75 15.51
N LYS A 78 -19.82 55.78 16.78
CA LYS A 78 -19.06 54.70 17.42
C LYS A 78 -19.89 53.42 17.54
N CYS A 79 -21.17 53.55 17.91
CA CYS A 79 -22.11 52.43 17.99
C CYS A 79 -22.27 51.75 16.62
N LYS A 80 -22.54 52.51 15.56
CA LYS A 80 -22.64 51.99 14.18
C LYS A 80 -21.37 51.26 13.73
N ARG A 81 -20.19 51.81 14.06
CA ARG A 81 -18.90 51.18 13.74
C ARG A 81 -18.74 49.85 14.47
N PHE A 82 -19.13 49.78 15.74
CA PHE A 82 -19.09 48.55 16.51
C PHE A 82 -20.08 47.50 15.99
N GLU A 83 -21.31 47.89 15.69
CA GLU A 83 -22.32 47.01 15.08
C GLU A 83 -21.83 46.41 13.76
N GLN A 84 -21.18 47.22 12.91
CA GLN A 84 -20.62 46.73 11.65
C GLN A 84 -19.50 45.73 11.88
N LYS A 85 -18.55 46.03 12.79
CA LYS A 85 -17.48 45.10 13.16
C LYS A 85 -18.04 43.79 13.71
N TYR A 86 -19.04 43.86 14.58
CA TYR A 86 -19.70 42.68 15.15
C TYR A 86 -20.35 41.81 14.06
N ARG A 87 -21.04 42.43 13.09
CA ARG A 87 -21.64 41.72 11.95
C ARG A 87 -20.59 40.97 11.12
N THR A 88 -19.50 41.64 10.76
CA THR A 88 -18.40 41.01 10.02
C THR A 88 -17.76 39.87 10.81
N SER A 89 -17.52 40.06 12.11
CA SER A 89 -17.00 38.99 12.98
C SER A 89 -17.93 37.79 13.06
N LEU A 90 -19.25 38.00 13.05
CA LEU A 90 -20.23 36.92 13.07
C LEU A 90 -20.19 36.09 11.78
N GLU A 91 -20.07 36.74 10.63
CA GLU A 91 -19.91 36.07 9.32
C GLU A 91 -18.60 35.27 9.26
N GLN A 92 -17.49 35.88 9.69
CA GLN A 92 -16.19 35.20 9.77
C GLN A 92 -16.22 33.98 10.69
N LYS A 93 -16.89 34.11 11.86
CA LYS A 93 -17.10 32.99 12.78
C LYS A 93 -17.85 31.84 12.10
N GLY A 94 -18.95 32.14 11.40
CA GLY A 94 -19.74 31.13 10.69
C GLY A 94 -18.95 30.42 9.59
N TYR A 95 -18.12 31.15 8.84
CA TYR A 95 -17.22 30.55 7.85
C TYR A 95 -16.21 29.56 8.47
N LEU A 96 -15.60 29.94 9.60
CA LEU A 96 -14.65 29.07 10.29
C LEU A 96 -15.33 27.84 10.91
N GLU A 97 -16.52 28.00 11.48
CA GLU A 97 -17.33 26.88 12.00
C GLU A 97 -17.65 25.87 10.89
N GLU A 98 -18.05 26.33 9.70
CA GLU A 98 -18.32 25.44 8.56
C GLU A 98 -17.05 24.77 8.02
N LEU A 99 -15.92 25.48 8.00
CA LEU A 99 -14.63 24.92 7.61
C LEU A 99 -14.21 23.80 8.56
N VAL A 100 -14.35 23.99 9.87
CA VAL A 100 -14.08 22.97 10.88
C VAL A 100 -14.99 21.76 10.67
N ARG A 101 -16.30 21.97 10.53
CA ARG A 101 -17.28 20.91 10.27
C ARG A 101 -16.91 20.08 9.03
N LEU A 102 -16.47 20.73 7.94
CA LEU A 102 -16.04 20.05 6.73
C LEU A 102 -14.78 19.21 6.96
N ARG A 103 -13.80 19.75 7.69
CA ARG A 103 -12.56 19.04 8.02
C ARG A 103 -12.80 17.84 8.92
N GLU A 104 -13.68 17.97 9.92
CA GLU A 104 -14.08 16.87 10.79
C GLU A 104 -14.79 15.76 10.00
N ALA A 105 -15.67 16.13 9.07
CA ALA A 105 -16.33 15.15 8.18
C ALA A 105 -15.33 14.42 7.28
N GLN A 106 -14.37 15.15 6.69
CA GLN A 106 -13.30 14.56 5.88
C GLN A 106 -12.41 13.63 6.71
N LEU A 107 -12.02 14.06 7.91
CA LEU A 107 -11.21 13.27 8.83
C LEU A 107 -11.94 12.00 9.25
N SER A 108 -13.22 12.09 9.61
CA SER A 108 -14.06 10.93 9.96
C SER A 108 -14.15 9.92 8.82
N LYS A 109 -14.34 10.40 7.57
CA LYS A 109 -14.34 9.54 6.38
C LYS A 109 -12.97 8.90 6.14
N ALA A 110 -11.89 9.65 6.24
CA ALA A 110 -10.54 9.13 6.05
C ALA A 110 -10.17 8.08 7.11
N VAL A 111 -10.50 8.35 8.38
CA VAL A 111 -10.24 7.44 9.51
C VAL A 111 -11.05 6.15 9.36
N SER A 112 -12.33 6.24 9.01
CA SER A 112 -13.16 5.05 8.80
C SER A 112 -12.68 4.20 7.62
N HIS A 113 -12.30 4.83 6.49
CA HIS A 113 -11.73 4.13 5.36
C HIS A 113 -10.38 3.47 5.69
N ASN A 114 -9.49 4.18 6.39
CA ASN A 114 -8.20 3.64 6.82
C ASN A 114 -8.38 2.43 7.75
N LYS A 115 -9.30 2.52 8.71
CA LYS A 115 -9.64 1.40 9.59
C LYS A 115 -10.15 0.18 8.82
N ALA A 116 -11.00 0.39 7.81
CA ALA A 116 -11.49 -0.70 6.96
C ALA A 116 -10.36 -1.36 6.16
N LEU A 117 -9.45 -0.55 5.60
CA LEU A 117 -8.27 -1.07 4.89
C LEU A 117 -7.33 -1.85 5.82
N GLN A 118 -7.07 -1.35 7.02
CA GLN A 118 -6.25 -2.05 8.02
C GLN A 118 -6.86 -3.41 8.39
N GLN A 119 -8.18 -3.46 8.58
CA GLN A 119 -8.88 -4.72 8.84
C GLN A 119 -8.74 -5.69 7.67
N SER A 120 -9.02 -5.22 6.44
CA SER A 120 -8.89 -6.05 5.23
C SER A 120 -7.48 -6.58 5.03
N LEU A 121 -6.46 -5.79 5.34
CA LEU A 121 -5.06 -6.21 5.27
C LEU A 121 -4.74 -7.30 6.30
N ALA A 122 -5.21 -7.13 7.55
CA ALA A 122 -5.03 -8.11 8.61
C ALA A 122 -5.72 -9.44 8.26
N ASP A 123 -6.94 -9.38 7.72
CA ASP A 123 -7.71 -10.56 7.30
C ASP A 123 -6.99 -11.28 6.15
N THR A 124 -6.53 -10.53 5.14
CA THR A 124 -5.78 -11.11 4.00
C THR A 124 -4.49 -11.78 4.46
N HIS A 125 -3.75 -11.16 5.37
CA HIS A 125 -2.53 -11.73 5.92
C HIS A 125 -2.80 -13.00 6.74
N LEU A 126 -3.89 -13.04 7.51
CA LEU A 126 -4.32 -14.22 8.23
C LEU A 126 -4.68 -15.36 7.28
N THR A 127 -5.50 -15.09 6.25
CA THR A 127 -5.87 -16.09 5.23
C THR A 127 -4.65 -16.64 4.52
N HIS A 128 -3.75 -15.77 4.06
CA HIS A 128 -2.50 -16.18 3.41
C HIS A 128 -1.65 -17.09 4.30
N ASN A 129 -1.53 -16.79 5.59
CA ASN A 129 -0.74 -17.62 6.50
C ASN A 129 -1.38 -18.99 6.71
N LEU A 130 -2.70 -19.06 6.86
CA LEU A 130 -3.41 -20.33 6.98
C LEU A 130 -3.28 -21.19 5.71
N GLU A 131 -3.42 -20.58 4.53
CA GLU A 131 -3.22 -21.27 3.24
C GLU A 131 -1.78 -21.78 3.11
N LYS A 132 -0.80 -20.98 3.52
CA LYS A 132 0.61 -21.37 3.54
C LYS A 132 0.85 -22.56 4.45
N GLU A 133 0.37 -22.53 5.69
CA GLU A 133 0.50 -23.63 6.66
C GLU A 133 -0.17 -24.91 6.13
N GLN A 134 -1.35 -24.77 5.51
CA GLN A 134 -2.05 -25.90 4.88
C GLN A 134 -1.22 -26.51 3.74
N LEU A 135 -0.61 -25.68 2.88
CA LEU A 135 0.24 -26.16 1.79
C LEU A 135 1.51 -26.84 2.32
N GLU A 136 2.14 -26.29 3.37
CA GLU A 136 3.28 -26.92 4.04
C GLU A 136 2.92 -28.30 4.59
N TYR A 137 1.75 -28.44 5.21
CA TYR A 137 1.24 -29.74 5.66
C TYR A 137 1.03 -30.73 4.52
N ILE A 138 0.40 -30.29 3.42
CA ILE A 138 0.19 -31.13 2.23
C ILE A 138 1.53 -31.60 1.64
N ILE A 139 2.52 -30.71 1.55
CA ILE A 139 3.84 -31.04 1.05
C ILE A 139 4.50 -32.12 1.93
N LEU A 140 4.44 -31.98 3.25
CA LEU A 140 4.99 -32.96 4.18
C LEU A 140 4.31 -34.33 4.03
N GLU A 141 2.99 -34.35 3.91
CA GLU A 141 2.21 -35.58 3.72
C GLU A 141 2.56 -36.26 2.38
N LEU A 142 2.67 -35.50 1.29
CA LEU A 142 3.07 -36.02 -0.02
C LEU A 142 4.51 -36.56 -0.03
N GLN A 143 5.43 -35.88 0.66
CA GLN A 143 6.81 -36.35 0.83
C GLN A 143 6.87 -37.68 1.59
N ASN A 144 6.05 -37.83 2.64
CA ASN A 144 5.93 -39.07 3.40
C ASN A 144 5.40 -40.21 2.51
N GLN A 145 4.31 -39.98 1.77
CA GLN A 145 3.74 -40.97 0.85
C GLN A 145 4.74 -41.41 -0.23
N LEU A 146 5.46 -40.46 -0.83
CA LEU A 146 6.50 -40.75 -1.82
C LEU A 146 7.64 -41.60 -1.23
N THR A 147 8.03 -41.30 0.01
CA THR A 147 9.07 -42.06 0.73
C THR A 147 8.63 -43.50 0.97
N VAL A 148 7.39 -43.71 1.42
CA VAL A 148 6.80 -45.05 1.62
C VAL A 148 6.78 -45.83 0.31
N LEU A 149 6.29 -45.22 -0.78
CA LEU A 149 6.23 -45.86 -2.10
C LEU A 149 7.62 -46.26 -2.61
N LYS A 150 8.60 -45.35 -2.50
CA LYS A 150 9.99 -45.63 -2.91
C LYS A 150 10.61 -46.79 -2.13
N ASN A 151 10.36 -46.85 -0.82
CA ASN A 151 10.85 -47.94 0.02
C ASN A 151 10.19 -49.27 -0.32
N ASN A 152 8.89 -49.25 -0.65
CA ASN A 152 8.17 -50.44 -1.09
C ASN A 152 8.71 -50.95 -2.44
N ASP A 153 8.87 -50.07 -3.44
CA ASP A 153 9.48 -50.42 -4.73
C ASP A 153 10.88 -51.03 -4.56
N LEU A 154 11.72 -50.39 -3.74
CA LEU A 154 13.07 -50.89 -3.47
C LEU A 154 13.02 -52.30 -2.85
N ARG A 155 12.13 -52.54 -1.89
CA ARG A 155 11.94 -53.84 -1.26
C ARG A 155 11.48 -54.89 -2.27
N SER A 156 10.45 -54.60 -3.07
CA SER A 156 9.95 -55.52 -4.08
C SER A 156 11.01 -55.87 -5.12
N ARG A 157 11.85 -54.90 -5.52
CA ARG A 157 13.01 -55.14 -6.41
C ARG A 157 14.07 -56.02 -5.76
N GLN A 158 14.36 -55.80 -4.48
CA GLN A 158 15.30 -56.64 -3.72
C GLN A 158 14.79 -58.08 -3.57
N GLU A 159 13.51 -58.25 -3.24
CA GLU A 159 12.84 -59.55 -3.15
C GLU A 159 12.90 -60.28 -4.50
N LEU A 160 12.53 -59.62 -5.60
CA LEU A 160 12.63 -60.19 -6.95
C LEU A 160 14.07 -60.58 -7.29
N THR A 161 15.03 -59.70 -7.00
CA THR A 161 16.45 -59.99 -7.22
C THR A 161 16.85 -61.23 -6.46
N ALA A 162 16.57 -61.31 -5.15
CA ALA A 162 16.89 -62.47 -4.32
C ALA A 162 16.23 -63.76 -4.83
N HIS A 163 14.96 -63.71 -5.28
CA HIS A 163 14.29 -64.86 -5.88
C HIS A 163 14.96 -65.33 -7.17
N LEU A 164 15.45 -64.41 -8.01
CA LEU A 164 16.17 -64.75 -9.24
C LEU A 164 17.58 -65.29 -8.96
N THR A 165 18.35 -64.67 -8.06
CA THR A 165 19.70 -65.14 -7.71
C THR A 165 19.68 -66.48 -6.99
N ASN A 166 18.70 -66.73 -6.11
CA ASN A 166 18.61 -67.97 -5.35
C ASN A 166 18.06 -69.16 -6.17
N GLN A 167 17.39 -68.90 -7.29
CA GLN A 167 16.91 -69.94 -8.20
C GLN A 167 17.87 -70.23 -9.35
N TRP A 168 18.90 -69.41 -9.55
CA TRP A 168 19.95 -69.72 -10.52
C TRP A 168 20.90 -70.76 -9.93
N PRO A 169 21.12 -71.90 -10.59
CA PRO A 169 22.14 -72.85 -10.15
C PRO A 169 23.49 -72.12 -10.10
N SER A 170 24.15 -72.15 -8.95
CA SER A 170 25.57 -71.76 -8.87
C SER A 170 26.36 -72.62 -9.88
N PRO A 171 27.24 -72.06 -10.71
CA PRO A 171 28.12 -72.84 -11.58
C PRO A 171 29.07 -73.79 -10.84
N VAL A 172 29.06 -73.79 -9.51
CA VAL A 172 29.87 -74.68 -8.69
C VAL A 172 29.05 -75.91 -8.32
N ALA A 173 29.23 -76.95 -9.14
CA ALA A 173 28.88 -78.37 -8.99
C ALA A 173 28.17 -78.96 -10.22
N LEU A 174 28.28 -78.36 -11.41
CA LEU A 174 28.42 -79.21 -12.59
C LEU A 174 29.77 -79.88 -12.47
N ASP A 175 29.74 -81.13 -12.04
CA ASP A 175 30.85 -82.07 -12.01
C ASP A 175 31.83 -81.71 -13.14
N THR A 176 33.08 -81.41 -12.77
CA THR A 176 34.15 -81.12 -13.72
C THR A 176 34.23 -82.19 -14.82
N ASN A 177 33.78 -83.42 -14.53
CA ASN A 177 33.64 -84.49 -15.52
C ASN A 177 32.45 -84.31 -16.49
N ALA A 178 31.34 -83.67 -16.10
CA ALA A 178 30.20 -83.41 -16.98
C ALA A 178 30.53 -82.32 -18.02
N VAL A 179 31.21 -81.24 -17.61
CA VAL A 179 31.69 -80.20 -18.54
C VAL A 179 32.83 -80.73 -19.41
N ALA A 180 33.72 -81.57 -18.85
CA ALA A 180 34.76 -82.24 -19.63
C ALA A 180 34.17 -83.26 -20.62
N LEU A 181 33.14 -84.01 -20.25
CA LEU A 181 32.44 -84.93 -21.15
C LEU A 181 31.70 -84.19 -22.25
N ASP A 182 31.03 -83.08 -21.94
CA ASP A 182 30.33 -82.28 -22.96
C ASP A 182 31.34 -81.64 -23.94
N THR A 183 32.48 -81.16 -23.42
CA THR A 183 33.59 -80.65 -24.24
C THR A 183 34.23 -81.77 -25.09
N LEU A 184 34.39 -82.98 -24.55
CA LEU A 184 34.91 -84.15 -25.26
C LEU A 184 33.92 -84.71 -26.28
N LEU A 185 32.61 -84.70 -25.98
CA LEU A 185 31.54 -85.09 -26.89
C LEU A 185 31.44 -84.10 -28.05
N TYR A 186 31.53 -82.80 -27.78
CA TYR A 186 31.60 -81.78 -28.83
C TYR A 186 32.85 -81.97 -29.70
N ARG A 187 34.03 -82.20 -29.10
CA ARG A 187 35.29 -82.50 -29.83
C ARG A 187 35.21 -83.78 -30.65
N LYS A 188 34.58 -84.83 -30.13
CA LYS A 188 34.38 -86.12 -30.83
C LYS A 188 33.38 -85.99 -32.00
N SER A 189 32.36 -85.16 -31.83
CA SER A 189 31.40 -84.83 -32.88
C SER A 189 32.07 -84.08 -34.03
N THR A 190 32.88 -83.06 -33.74
CA THR A 190 33.63 -82.31 -34.76
C THR A 190 34.65 -83.18 -35.50
N GLY A 191 35.28 -84.16 -34.82
CA GLY A 191 36.20 -85.11 -35.47
C GLY A 191 35.52 -86.05 -36.47
N GLN A 192 34.27 -86.47 -36.21
CA GLN A 192 33.50 -87.24 -37.18
C GLN A 192 33.12 -86.41 -38.41
N TRP A 193 32.74 -85.14 -38.25
CA TRP A 193 32.43 -84.28 -39.39
C TRP A 193 33.65 -83.99 -40.27
N GLU A 194 34.86 -83.84 -39.71
CA GLU A 194 36.07 -83.70 -40.54
C GLU A 194 36.42 -84.98 -41.31
N GLU A 195 36.19 -86.17 -40.73
CA GLU A 195 36.40 -87.45 -41.43
C GLU A 195 35.38 -87.68 -42.56
N TYR A 196 34.12 -87.26 -42.39
CA TYR A 196 33.11 -87.28 -43.45
C TYR A 196 33.38 -86.22 -44.54
N VAL A 197 33.84 -85.02 -44.18
CA VAL A 197 34.18 -83.97 -45.16
C VAL A 197 35.43 -84.35 -45.98
N LEU A 198 36.41 -85.00 -45.37
CA LEU A 198 37.60 -85.53 -46.09
C LEU A 198 37.26 -86.75 -46.96
N ARG A 199 36.30 -87.60 -46.58
CA ARG A 199 35.83 -88.71 -47.44
C ARG A 199 35.00 -88.27 -48.64
N VAL A 200 34.30 -87.14 -48.56
CA VAL A 200 33.51 -86.60 -49.69
C VAL A 200 34.37 -85.86 -50.71
N HIS A 201 35.60 -85.44 -50.37
CA HIS A 201 36.54 -84.79 -51.30
C HIS A 201 37.54 -85.76 -51.99
N ILE A 202 37.38 -87.07 -51.83
CA ILE A 202 38.18 -88.10 -52.54
C ILE A 202 37.27 -88.96 -53.45
N PHE A 203 36.33 -88.30 -54.13
CA PHE A 203 35.66 -88.84 -55.33
C PHE A 203 35.58 -87.75 -56.40
#